data_AF-A0A7W1T223-F1
#
_entry.id   AF-A0A7W1T223-F1
#
_cell.length_a   1.000
_cell.length_b   1.000
_cell.length_c   1.000
_cell.angle_alpha   90.00
_cell.angle_beta   90.00
_cell.angle_gamma   90.00
#
_symmetry.space_group_name_H-M   'P 1'
#
loop_
_entity.id
_entity.type
_entity.pdbx_description
1 polymer ?
#
loop_
_entity_poly.entity_id
_entity_poly.type
_entity_poly.pdbx_seq_one_letter_code
_entity_poly.pdbx_strand_id
1 'polypeptide(L)' 'MAVEHDNSFQAGSFYDTSSYYLTTVQVADFDHDGNPDVALTTDSSTLIVFPGRSNGSLGAPQYFLEQRTVGWSALGDF' A
#
# COMPACT_ATOMS: atom_id res chain seq x y z
N MET A 1 15.69 6.30 -36.97
CA MET A 1 14.27 6.22 -36.60
C MET A 1 14.19 6.73 -35.17
N ALA A 2 13.72 7.95 -34.97
CA ALA A 2 13.54 8.50 -33.62
C ALA A 2 12.28 7.87 -33.02
N VAL A 3 12.38 7.26 -31.85
CA VAL A 3 11.21 6.84 -31.09
C VAL A 3 10.65 8.09 -30.46
N GLU A 4 9.56 8.60 -31.01
CA GLU A 4 8.80 9.68 -30.39
C GLU A 4 8.09 9.07 -29.18
N HIS A 5 8.61 9.35 -27.98
CA HIS A 5 7.87 9.10 -26.75
C HIS A 5 6.70 10.07 -26.74
N ASP A 6 5.48 9.55 -26.89
CA ASP A 6 4.28 10.37 -26.80
C ASP A 6 4.18 10.88 -25.36
N ASN A 7 4.18 12.20 -25.20
CA ASN A 7 4.24 12.88 -23.92
C ASN A 7 2.91 12.78 -23.13
N SER A 8 2.22 11.64 -23.24
CA SER A 8 0.91 11.38 -22.67
C SER A 8 1.06 10.92 -21.22
N PHE A 9 0.37 11.61 -20.30
CA PHE A 9 0.23 11.13 -18.92
C PHE A 9 -0.90 10.10 -18.89
N GLN A 10 -0.60 8.88 -18.42
CA GLN A 10 -1.65 7.88 -18.21
C GLN A 10 -2.59 8.35 -17.09
N ALA A 11 -3.88 8.04 -17.23
CA ALA A 11 -4.85 8.30 -16.17
C ALA A 11 -4.47 7.50 -14.91
N GLY A 12 -4.30 8.18 -13.79
CA GLY A 12 -3.99 7.56 -12.51
C GLY A 12 -5.16 6.73 -11.97
N SER A 13 -4.85 5.74 -11.14
CA SER A 13 -5.87 4.99 -10.37
C SER A 13 -6.17 5.70 -9.04
N PHE A 14 -7.43 5.71 -8.64
CA PHE A 14 -7.86 6.24 -7.35
C PHE A 14 -8.07 5.09 -6.36
N TYR A 15 -7.45 5.19 -5.18
CA TYR A 15 -7.62 4.25 -4.08
C TYR A 15 -8.33 4.98 -2.94
N ASP A 16 -9.55 4.54 -2.62
CA ASP A 16 -10.36 5.20 -1.60
C ASP A 16 -9.84 4.85 -0.20
N THR A 17 -9.30 5.87 0.48
CA THR A 17 -8.83 5.80 1.87
C THR A 17 -9.63 6.74 2.77
N SER A 18 -10.80 7.22 2.33
CA SER A 18 -11.61 8.25 3.00
C SER A 18 -12.07 7.89 4.41
N SER A 19 -12.03 6.60 4.77
CA SER A 19 -12.34 6.12 6.12
C SER A 19 -11.21 6.34 7.14
N TYR A 20 -10.05 6.84 6.71
CA TYR A 20 -8.88 7.06 7.56
C TYR A 20 -8.39 8.51 7.47
N TYR A 21 -7.98 9.07 8.60
CA TYR A 21 -7.22 10.32 8.62
C TYR A 21 -5.74 9.99 8.41
N LEU A 22 -5.27 10.14 7.18
CA LEU A 22 -3.88 9.86 6.81
C LEU A 22 -2.96 10.96 7.35
N THR A 23 -1.88 10.54 8.01
CA THR A 23 -0.85 11.43 8.55
C THR A 23 0.39 11.47 7.69
N THR A 24 0.79 10.33 7.09
CA THR A 24 1.96 10.25 6.21
C THR A 24 1.75 9.29 5.05
N VAL A 25 2.52 9.51 3.98
CA VAL A 25 2.65 8.63 2.82
C VAL A 25 4.12 8.41 2.51
N GLN A 26 4.50 7.17 2.24
CA GLN A 26 5.84 6.78 1.83
C GLN A 26 5.76 5.78 0.68
N VAL A 27 6.71 5.89 -0.26
CA VAL A 27 6.83 4.98 -1.41
C VAL A 27 8.22 4.36 -1.39
N ALA A 28 8.27 3.04 -1.40
CA ALA A 28 9.50 2.25 -1.47
C ALA A 28 9.16 0.82 -1.87
N ASP A 29 10.14 0.06 -2.34
CA ASP A 29 10.02 -1.39 -2.48
C ASP A 29 10.29 -2.02 -1.10
N PHE A 30 9.24 -2.30 -0.34
CA PHE A 30 9.35 -2.79 1.04
C PHE A 30 9.53 -4.32 1.10
N ASP A 31 9.08 -5.05 0.07
CA ASP A 31 9.16 -6.52 0.00
C ASP A 31 10.24 -7.06 -0.95
N HIS A 32 10.97 -6.16 -1.62
CA HIS A 32 12.08 -6.41 -2.53
C HIS A 32 11.68 -7.18 -3.81
N ASP A 33 10.45 -7.02 -4.28
CA ASP A 33 9.97 -7.64 -5.52
C ASP A 33 10.30 -6.83 -6.79
N GLY A 34 10.87 -5.63 -6.63
CA GLY A 34 11.24 -4.72 -7.71
C GLY A 34 10.11 -3.78 -8.17
N ASN A 35 8.93 -3.83 -7.53
CA ASN A 35 7.79 -2.95 -7.76
C ASN A 35 7.63 -2.00 -6.56
N PRO A 36 7.53 -0.68 -6.78
CA PRO A 36 7.33 0.25 -5.68
C PRO A 36 5.98 0.03 -4.96
N ASP A 37 6.03 -0.15 -3.65
CA ASP A 37 4.88 -0.18 -2.75
C ASP A 37 4.53 1.21 -2.22
N VAL A 38 3.31 1.36 -1.71
CA VAL A 38 2.86 2.58 -1.03
C VAL A 38 2.46 2.25 0.41
N ALA A 39 3.13 2.87 1.37
CA ALA A 39 2.77 2.81 2.79
C ALA A 39 2.11 4.11 3.23
N LEU A 40 1.01 4.00 3.96
CA LEU A 40 0.27 5.11 4.56
C LEU A 40 0.20 4.90 6.07
N THR A 41 0.40 5.97 6.84
CA THR A 41 0.09 5.95 8.27
C THR A 41 -1.17 6.77 8.55
N THR A 42 -1.95 6.32 9.51
CA THR A 42 -3.12 7.06 10.01
C THR A 42 -2.80 7.79 11.31
N ASP A 43 -3.69 8.67 11.75
CA ASP A 43 -3.66 9.28 13.08
C ASP A 43 -3.92 8.26 14.22
N SER A 44 -4.61 7.16 13.90
CA SER A 44 -4.90 6.04 14.80
C SER A 44 -3.75 5.01 14.91
N SER A 45 -2.54 5.39 14.50
CA SER A 45 -1.35 4.50 14.46
C SER A 45 -1.57 3.22 13.65
N THR A 46 -2.41 3.28 12.60
CA THR A 46 -2.56 2.19 11.63
C THR A 46 -1.59 2.42 10.49
N LEU A 47 -0.81 1.38 10.15
CA LEU A 47 -0.02 1.34 8.93
C LEU A 47 -0.79 0.55 7.87
N ILE A 48 -1.01 1.15 6.72
CA ILE A 48 -1.68 0.55 5.56
C ILE A 48 -0.65 0.44 4.45
N VAL A 49 -0.37 -0.77 3.98
CA VAL A 49 0.58 -1.01 2.88
C VAL A 49 -0.16 -1.50 1.65
N PHE A 50 0.08 -0.86 0.53
CA PHE A 50 -0.43 -1.22 -0.79
C PHE A 50 0.74 -1.76 -1.63
N PRO A 51 0.78 -3.08 -1.89
CA PRO A 51 1.86 -3.67 -2.67
C PRO A 51 1.89 -3.15 -4.11
N GLY A 52 3.08 -2.89 -4.64
CA GLY A 52 3.30 -2.58 -6.04
C GLY A 52 2.96 -3.75 -6.95
N ARG A 53 2.69 -3.46 -8.22
CA ARG A 53 2.58 -4.48 -9.26
C ARG A 53 3.36 -4.03 -10.49
N SER A 54 3.84 -5.00 -11.26
CA SER A 54 4.64 -4.76 -12.48
C SER A 54 3.93 -3.95 -13.57
N ASN A 55 2.60 -3.83 -13.49
CA ASN A 55 1.80 -3.00 -14.39
C ASN A 55 1.58 -1.56 -13.88
N GLY A 56 2.22 -1.16 -12.79
CA GLY A 56 2.11 0.16 -12.18
C GLY A 56 0.84 0.38 -11.34
N SER A 57 0.04 -0.66 -11.11
CA SER A 57 -1.11 -0.61 -10.19
C SER A 57 -0.73 -1.06 -8.78
N LEU A 58 -1.50 -0.63 -7.79
CA LEU A 58 -1.38 -1.13 -6.43
C LEU A 58 -2.31 -2.33 -6.17
N GLY A 59 -1.83 -3.24 -5.34
CA GLY A 59 -2.54 -4.40 -4.82
C GLY A 59 -3.57 -4.06 -3.73
N ALA A 60 -4.14 -5.11 -3.14
CA ALA A 60 -5.06 -4.96 -2.02
C ALA A 60 -4.31 -4.42 -0.78
N PRO A 61 -4.93 -3.52 0.00
CA PRO A 61 -4.31 -2.97 1.20
C PRO A 61 -4.10 -4.04 2.27
N GLN A 62 -2.92 -4.02 2.88
CA GLN A 62 -2.56 -4.78 4.07
C GLN A 62 -2.56 -3.85 5.28
N TYR A 63 -3.20 -4.27 6.37
CA TYR A 63 -3.37 -3.44 7.57
C TYR A 63 -2.50 -3.96 8.71
N PHE A 64 -1.66 -3.08 9.24
CA PHE A 64 -0.84 -3.30 10.42
C PHE A 64 -1.32 -2.34 11.52
N LEU A 65 -2.06 -2.89 12.47
CA LEU A 65 -2.58 -2.14 13.61
C LEU A 65 -1.56 -2.24 14.74
N GLU A 66 -1.26 -1.13 15.45
CA GLU A 66 -0.64 -1.22 16.77
C GLU A 66 -1.44 -2.21 17.61
N GLN A 67 -0.76 -3.15 18.27
CA GLN A 67 -1.38 -4.28 18.98
C GLN A 67 -2.45 -3.83 19.99
N ARG A 68 -3.69 -3.68 19.54
CA ARG A 68 -4.86 -3.73 20.42
C ARG A 68 -5.13 -5.20 20.63
N THR A 69 -4.46 -5.78 21.63
CA THR A 69 -4.70 -7.11 22.22
C THR A 69 -5.27 -8.10 21.23
N VAL A 70 -4.45 -9.01 20.68
CA VAL A 70 -4.99 -10.21 20.04
C VAL A 70 -5.94 -10.84 21.05
N GLY A 71 -7.24 -10.65 20.83
CA GLY A 71 -8.27 -11.13 21.73
C GLY A 71 -8.24 -12.63 21.60
N TRP A 72 -7.52 -13.29 22.51
CA TRP A 72 -7.56 -14.73 22.76
C TRP A 72 -7.79 -15.58 21.51
N SER A 73 -6.83 -15.61 20.60
CA SER A 73 -6.76 -16.64 19.55
C SER A 73 -5.32 -17.13 19.38
N ALA A 74 -4.76 -17.61 20.49
CA ALA A 74 -3.64 -18.53 20.45
C ALA A 74 -4.08 -19.84 21.10
N LEU A 75 -5.03 -20.56 20.50
CA LEU A 75 -5.30 -21.98 20.81
C LEU A 75 -5.87 -22.72 19.59
N GLY A 76 -5.00 -23.46 18.89
CA GLY A 76 -5.34 -24.52 17.93
C GLY A 76 -5.35 -24.07 16.47
N ASP A 77 -4.66 -24.73 15.55
CA ASP A 77 -4.44 -26.18 15.43
C ASP A 77 -3.00 -26.59 15.00
N PHE A 78 -2.82 -27.91 14.89
CA PHE A 78 -1.67 -28.75 15.25
C PHE A 78 -0.68 -29.04 14.11
#